data_AF-O43094-F1
#
_entry.id   AF-O43094-F1
#
_cell.length_a   1.000
_cell.length_b   1.000
_cell.length_c   1.000
_cell.angle_alpha   90.00
_cell.angle_beta   90.00
_cell.angle_gamma   90.00
#
_symmetry.space_group_name_H-M   'P 1'
#
loop_
_entity.id
_entity.type
_entity.pdbx_description
1 polymer ?
#
loop_
_entity_poly.entity_id
_entity_poly.type
_entity_poly.pdbx_seq_one_letter_code
_entity_poly.pdbx_strand_id
1 'polypeptide(L)'
;MTDNLHLLPPLGLNRTTPSWADPVVQDAIETPPINKEVRAYLSECFFLLPHRVIYCPEHQCVVGMRGYMNVPDPYAEYPMLAIYFAKYRLRKYPFDILRNDITWPEPYVVLNTIMRRLRTHRFLKGNADAASIPDDIRKVIAPNLDIPSGMEGELLEVPYSERKLGANRVMKVFEGQDARLEMERFFDELLGSSHSELYPDSSVIRVVSDYPLRSQADVIVFSEYLRKLWYIEKILVLMNMVPDSVRDRPDLEDPSIVWDLLEDLQRQPVYEPSQNERMTQVAALLKLWPDALEEFQQQRKDCRTFIYSKIRAWLPKKNKVKIYRGTSVLEDGSVKVSLNFTEYSYIKSAYISFRPVSSREAPHHPEKVLATFECRHVTREGSESHEEDAGDAGSSE
;
A
#
# COMPACT_ATOMS: atom_id res chain seq x y z
N MET A 1 -30.44 5.09 -41.27
CA MET A 1 -29.12 4.46 -41.08
C MET A 1 -28.75 4.60 -39.61
N THR A 2 -29.31 3.69 -38.81
CA THR A 2 -29.04 3.41 -37.40
C THR A 2 -29.37 1.93 -37.20
N ASP A 3 -28.82 1.34 -36.15
CA ASP A 3 -28.99 -0.06 -35.68
C ASP A 3 -27.82 -0.98 -36.12
N ASN A 4 -27.16 -1.79 -35.28
CA ASN A 4 -27.56 -2.44 -34.03
C ASN A 4 -26.34 -2.62 -33.10
N LEU A 5 -26.52 -2.30 -31.81
CA LEU A 5 -25.68 -2.79 -30.71
C LEU A 5 -26.62 -3.59 -29.79
N HIS A 6 -26.49 -4.92 -29.82
CA HIS A 6 -27.31 -5.82 -29.01
C HIS A 6 -26.95 -5.66 -27.53
N LEU A 7 -27.92 -5.14 -26.77
CA LEU A 7 -27.96 -5.13 -25.31
C LEU A 7 -28.31 -6.53 -24.80
N LEU A 8 -27.52 -7.04 -23.85
CA LEU A 8 -27.89 -8.17 -23.00
C LEU A 8 -29.03 -7.77 -22.05
N PRO A 9 -29.91 -8.71 -21.65
CA PRO A 9 -31.07 -8.38 -20.83
C PRO A 9 -30.69 -8.03 -19.38
N PRO A 10 -31.51 -7.22 -18.68
CA PRO A 10 -31.24 -6.80 -17.32
C PRO A 10 -31.44 -7.96 -16.35
N LEU A 11 -30.41 -8.23 -15.53
CA LEU A 11 -30.52 -9.12 -14.38
C LEU A 11 -31.43 -8.46 -13.33
N GLY A 12 -32.67 -8.94 -13.25
CA GLY A 12 -33.60 -8.59 -12.18
C GLY A 12 -33.06 -9.08 -10.83
N LEU A 13 -32.57 -8.16 -10.01
CA LEU A 13 -32.27 -8.39 -8.59
C LEU A 13 -33.60 -8.47 -7.81
N ASN A 14 -34.32 -9.58 -7.96
CA ASN A 14 -35.30 -9.97 -6.97
C ASN A 14 -34.54 -10.48 -5.74
N ARG A 15 -34.69 -9.77 -4.62
CA ARG A 15 -34.27 -10.22 -3.30
C ARG A 15 -35.13 -11.41 -2.88
N THR A 16 -34.71 -12.60 -3.27
CA THR A 16 -35.12 -13.85 -2.61
C THR A 16 -33.89 -14.42 -1.92
N THR A 17 -33.90 -14.37 -0.60
CA THR A 17 -32.97 -15.11 0.27
C THR A 17 -32.97 -16.58 -0.12
N PRO A 18 -31.81 -17.20 -0.41
CA PRO A 18 -31.79 -18.62 -0.73
C PRO A 18 -32.02 -19.46 0.53
N SER A 19 -32.98 -20.39 0.45
CA SER A 19 -33.44 -21.26 1.53
C SER A 19 -32.56 -22.51 1.70
N TRP A 20 -31.26 -22.35 1.89
CA TRP A 20 -30.35 -23.46 2.28
C TRP A 20 -29.81 -23.31 3.70
N ALA A 21 -30.51 -22.54 4.54
CA ALA A 21 -30.39 -22.68 5.99
C ALA A 21 -31.10 -23.97 6.43
N ASP A 22 -30.58 -25.12 5.99
CA ASP A 22 -30.89 -26.41 6.60
C ASP A 22 -30.07 -26.52 7.89
N PRO A 23 -30.69 -26.73 9.07
CA PRO A 23 -30.01 -26.77 10.36
C PRO A 23 -29.33 -28.12 10.65
N VAL A 24 -28.87 -28.85 9.62
CA VAL A 24 -28.35 -30.23 9.75
C VAL A 24 -26.83 -30.36 9.51
N VAL A 25 -26.11 -29.25 9.35
CA VAL A 25 -24.62 -29.25 9.28
C VAL A 25 -24.03 -28.41 10.42
N GLN A 26 -24.49 -28.68 11.65
CA GLN A 26 -23.90 -28.10 12.87
C GLN A 26 -23.09 -29.10 13.71
N ASP A 27 -22.98 -30.37 13.28
CA ASP A 27 -22.12 -31.36 13.91
C ASP A 27 -21.10 -31.90 12.89
N ALA A 28 -19.83 -31.92 13.32
CA ALA A 28 -18.59 -32.12 12.54
C ALA A 28 -18.20 -30.87 11.72
N ILE A 29 -17.22 -30.07 12.14
CA ILE A 29 -15.81 -30.43 12.25
C ILE A 29 -15.19 -29.62 13.41
N GLU A 30 -14.99 -30.25 14.57
CA GLU A 30 -13.98 -29.80 15.54
C GLU A 30 -12.59 -30.06 14.95
N THR A 31 -12.20 -29.28 13.93
CA THR A 31 -10.79 -29.20 13.56
C THR A 31 -10.06 -28.51 14.71
N PRO A 32 -8.99 -29.10 15.28
CA PRO A 32 -8.17 -28.39 16.24
C PRO A 32 -7.76 -27.05 15.64
N PRO A 33 -7.74 -25.96 16.42
CA PRO A 33 -7.46 -24.64 15.90
C PRO A 33 -6.10 -24.69 15.20
N ILE A 34 -6.10 -24.53 13.87
CA ILE A 34 -4.87 -24.46 13.08
C ILE A 34 -3.97 -23.45 13.77
N ASN A 35 -2.80 -23.91 14.22
CA ASN A 35 -1.80 -23.09 14.90
C ASN A 35 -1.64 -21.75 14.14
N LYS A 36 -1.77 -20.63 14.86
CA LYS A 36 -1.73 -19.28 14.31
C LYS A 36 -0.51 -19.06 13.41
N GLU A 37 0.61 -19.70 13.72
CA GLU A 37 1.85 -19.65 12.95
C GLU A 37 1.74 -20.39 11.61
N VAL A 38 1.12 -21.58 11.61
CA VAL A 38 0.83 -22.34 10.39
C VAL A 38 -0.11 -21.54 9.48
N ARG A 39 -1.15 -20.90 10.05
CA ARG A 39 -2.06 -20.04 9.28
C ARG A 39 -1.33 -18.86 8.64
N ALA A 40 -0.41 -18.22 9.37
CA ALA A 40 0.42 -17.13 8.84
C ALA A 40 1.34 -17.63 7.72
N TYR A 41 2.03 -18.75 7.93
CA TYR A 41 2.87 -19.42 6.93
C TYR A 41 2.12 -19.72 5.63
N LEU A 42 0.94 -20.34 5.71
CA LEU A 42 0.12 -20.63 4.54
C LEU A 42 -0.41 -19.35 3.88
N SER A 43 -0.78 -18.34 4.67
CA SER A 43 -1.23 -17.05 4.16
C SER A 43 -0.14 -16.34 3.34
N GLU A 44 1.11 -16.37 3.82
CA GLU A 44 2.28 -15.81 3.11
C GLU A 44 2.62 -16.61 1.85
N CYS A 45 2.50 -17.94 1.89
CA CYS A 45 2.83 -18.80 0.75
C CYS A 45 1.79 -18.72 -0.37
N PHE A 46 0.49 -18.68 -0.04
CA PHE A 46 -0.64 -18.71 -0.99
C PHE A 46 -1.25 -17.34 -1.31
N PHE A 47 -0.71 -16.26 -0.76
CA PHE A 47 -1.25 -14.90 -0.94
C PHE A 47 -2.72 -14.79 -0.53
N LEU A 48 -3.10 -15.40 0.61
CA LEU A 48 -4.50 -15.44 1.05
C LEU A 48 -5.10 -14.04 1.24
N LEU A 49 -4.28 -13.05 1.60
CA LEU A 49 -4.64 -11.63 1.69
C LEU A 49 -3.62 -10.75 0.94
N PRO A 50 -4.03 -9.60 0.38
CA PRO A 50 -5.39 -9.04 0.35
C PRO A 50 -6.22 -9.49 -0.87
N HIS A 51 -5.66 -10.30 -1.78
CA HIS A 51 -6.29 -10.60 -3.07
C HIS A 51 -7.38 -11.69 -2.94
N ARG A 52 -8.64 -11.25 -2.87
CA ARG A 52 -9.82 -12.13 -2.92
C ARG A 52 -10.09 -12.57 -4.35
N VAL A 53 -9.96 -13.87 -4.59
CA VAL A 53 -10.05 -14.53 -5.89
C VAL A 53 -10.76 -15.86 -5.69
N ILE A 54 -11.75 -16.15 -6.53
CA ILE A 54 -12.62 -17.33 -6.45
C ILE A 54 -12.58 -18.04 -7.81
N TYR A 55 -12.56 -19.37 -7.81
CA TYR A 55 -12.72 -20.18 -9.02
C TYR A 55 -14.20 -20.51 -9.22
N CYS A 56 -14.71 -20.31 -10.44
CA CYS A 56 -16.07 -20.60 -10.87
C CYS A 56 -16.04 -21.79 -11.85
N PRO A 57 -16.32 -23.02 -11.40
CA PRO A 57 -16.23 -24.23 -12.24
C PRO A 57 -17.16 -24.19 -13.45
N GLU A 58 -18.41 -23.72 -13.27
CA GLU A 58 -19.44 -23.66 -14.32
C GLU A 58 -19.03 -22.81 -15.53
N HIS A 59 -18.20 -21.80 -15.30
CA HIS A 59 -17.71 -20.88 -16.32
C HIS A 59 -16.22 -21.08 -16.61
N GLN A 60 -15.60 -22.09 -16.00
CA GLN A 60 -14.17 -22.39 -16.08
C GLN A 60 -13.31 -21.12 -15.99
N CYS A 61 -13.59 -20.28 -14.99
CA CYS A 61 -12.94 -18.98 -14.87
C CYS A 61 -12.58 -18.67 -13.42
N VAL A 62 -11.65 -17.75 -13.25
CA VAL A 62 -11.29 -17.18 -11.95
C VAL A 62 -11.82 -15.76 -11.89
N VAL A 63 -12.60 -15.45 -10.87
CA VAL A 63 -13.19 -14.13 -10.63
C VAL A 63 -12.49 -13.46 -9.46
N GLY A 64 -12.06 -12.22 -9.66
CA GLY A 64 -11.53 -11.36 -8.59
C GLY A 64 -12.27 -10.03 -8.55
N MET A 65 -11.91 -9.18 -7.60
CA MET A 65 -12.49 -7.82 -7.49
C MET A 65 -12.21 -6.92 -8.71
N ARG A 66 -11.37 -7.35 -9.66
CA ARG A 66 -10.89 -6.55 -10.79
C ARG A 66 -11.00 -7.31 -12.11
N GLY A 67 -12.13 -7.98 -12.31
CA GLY A 67 -12.42 -8.73 -13.53
C GLY A 67 -12.30 -10.24 -13.34
N TYR A 68 -12.22 -10.96 -14.45
CA TYR A 68 -12.14 -12.40 -14.49
C TYR A 68 -11.10 -12.88 -15.49
N MET A 69 -10.70 -14.14 -15.36
CA MET A 69 -9.75 -14.80 -16.23
C MET A 69 -10.26 -16.18 -16.61
N ASN A 70 -10.37 -16.46 -17.90
CA ASN A 70 -10.70 -17.79 -18.39
C ASN A 70 -9.55 -18.73 -18.06
N VAL A 71 -9.90 -19.86 -17.44
CA VAL A 71 -8.96 -20.90 -17.03
C VAL A 71 -8.88 -21.92 -18.16
N PRO A 72 -7.68 -22.24 -18.67
CA PRO A 72 -7.54 -23.21 -19.74
C PRO A 72 -7.73 -24.64 -19.21
N ASP A 73 -8.11 -25.55 -20.11
CA ASP A 73 -8.45 -26.94 -19.78
C ASP A 73 -7.42 -27.68 -18.90
N PRO A 74 -6.09 -27.51 -19.07
CA PRO A 74 -5.10 -28.17 -18.22
C PRO A 74 -5.23 -27.83 -16.72
N TYR A 75 -5.94 -26.77 -16.36
CA TYR A 75 -6.18 -26.34 -14.98
C TYR A 75 -7.55 -26.72 -14.43
N ALA A 76 -8.43 -27.33 -15.24
CA ALA A 76 -9.79 -27.65 -14.83
C ALA A 76 -9.83 -28.57 -13.59
N GLU A 77 -8.89 -29.50 -13.50
CA GLU A 77 -8.73 -30.41 -12.35
C GLU A 77 -7.92 -29.82 -11.19
N TYR A 78 -7.34 -28.63 -11.37
CA TYR A 78 -6.48 -27.97 -10.40
C TYR A 78 -6.91 -26.53 -10.04
N PRO A 79 -8.12 -26.32 -9.48
CA PRO A 79 -8.64 -25.00 -9.14
C PRO A 79 -7.69 -24.15 -8.26
N MET A 80 -7.01 -24.80 -7.32
CA MET A 80 -6.09 -24.12 -6.40
C MET A 80 -4.86 -23.56 -7.13
N LEU A 81 -4.38 -24.22 -8.18
CA LEU A 81 -3.28 -23.71 -9.00
C LEU A 81 -3.74 -22.52 -9.84
N ALA A 82 -4.96 -22.55 -10.39
CA ALA A 82 -5.55 -21.44 -11.12
C ALA A 82 -5.75 -20.19 -10.23
N ILE A 83 -6.30 -20.38 -9.04
CA ILE A 83 -6.45 -19.32 -8.02
C ILE A 83 -5.08 -18.75 -7.65
N TYR A 84 -4.09 -19.61 -7.40
CA TYR A 84 -2.76 -19.17 -7.06
C TYR A 84 -2.15 -18.32 -8.17
N PHE A 85 -2.22 -18.76 -9.43
CA PHE A 85 -1.67 -18.01 -10.56
C PHE A 85 -2.34 -16.65 -10.73
N ALA A 86 -3.67 -16.57 -10.61
CA ALA A 86 -4.39 -15.29 -10.63
C ALA A 86 -3.95 -14.36 -9.48
N LYS A 87 -3.80 -14.87 -8.26
CA LYS A 87 -3.26 -14.09 -7.12
C LYS A 87 -1.81 -13.68 -7.33
N TYR A 88 -0.99 -14.55 -7.90
CA TYR A 88 0.39 -14.27 -8.27
C TYR A 88 0.48 -13.11 -9.26
N ARG A 89 -0.38 -13.12 -10.29
CA ARG A 89 -0.51 -12.02 -11.27
C ARG A 89 -0.94 -10.72 -10.60
N LEU A 90 -1.96 -10.74 -9.74
CA LEU A 90 -2.38 -9.56 -8.97
C LEU A 90 -1.27 -9.08 -8.03
N ARG A 91 -0.44 -9.96 -7.48
CA ARG A 91 0.71 -9.54 -6.67
C ARG A 91 1.85 -8.96 -7.52
N LYS A 92 2.12 -9.52 -8.70
CA LYS A 92 3.14 -9.02 -9.64
C LYS A 92 2.71 -7.69 -10.27
N TYR A 93 1.41 -7.50 -10.51
CA TYR A 93 0.79 -6.32 -11.11
C TYR A 93 -0.43 -5.85 -10.28
N PRO A 94 -0.21 -5.24 -9.11
CA PRO A 94 -1.27 -4.91 -8.14
C PRO A 94 -2.27 -3.84 -8.56
N PHE A 95 -2.10 -3.27 -9.76
CA PHE A 95 -3.01 -2.28 -10.34
C PHE A 95 -3.65 -2.75 -11.66
N ASP A 96 -3.33 -3.96 -12.10
CA ASP A 96 -3.90 -4.52 -13.33
C ASP A 96 -5.26 -5.16 -13.06
N ILE A 97 -6.04 -5.32 -14.13
CA ILE A 97 -7.25 -6.13 -14.13
C ILE A 97 -6.88 -7.58 -14.47
N LEU A 98 -7.71 -8.53 -14.06
CA LEU A 98 -7.59 -9.89 -14.59
C LEU A 98 -8.01 -9.83 -16.07
N ARG A 99 -7.12 -10.25 -16.97
CA ARG A 99 -7.32 -10.20 -18.41
C ARG A 99 -7.26 -11.60 -19.01
N ASN A 100 -7.99 -11.80 -20.10
CA ASN A 100 -8.04 -13.06 -20.83
C ASN A 100 -6.96 -13.20 -21.91
N ASP A 101 -6.23 -12.13 -22.23
CA ASP A 101 -5.19 -12.10 -23.26
C ASP A 101 -3.80 -12.51 -22.73
N ILE A 102 -3.74 -13.30 -21.65
CA ILE A 102 -2.48 -13.72 -21.04
C ILE A 102 -2.13 -15.16 -21.38
N THR A 103 -0.84 -15.42 -21.54
CA THR A 103 -0.31 -16.77 -21.66
C THR A 103 -0.31 -17.44 -20.28
N TRP A 104 -1.03 -18.56 -20.18
CA TRP A 104 -1.00 -19.41 -19.01
C TRP A 104 0.25 -20.30 -19.05
N PRO A 105 0.98 -20.43 -17.94
CA PRO A 105 2.05 -21.41 -17.81
C PRO A 105 1.45 -22.81 -17.67
N GLU A 106 2.25 -23.86 -17.82
CA GLU A 106 1.83 -25.21 -17.50
C GLU A 106 1.53 -25.36 -15.99
N PRO A 107 0.53 -26.19 -15.58
CA PRO A 107 0.16 -26.34 -14.17
C PRO A 107 1.33 -26.72 -13.25
N TYR A 108 2.26 -27.55 -13.74
CA TYR A 108 3.42 -27.99 -12.95
C TYR A 108 4.35 -26.83 -12.58
N VAL A 109 4.43 -25.78 -13.42
CA VAL A 109 5.24 -24.57 -13.16
C VAL A 109 4.68 -23.80 -11.96
N VAL A 110 3.35 -23.73 -11.86
CA VAL A 110 2.66 -23.11 -10.73
C VAL A 110 2.87 -23.95 -9.46
N LEU A 111 2.73 -25.27 -9.57
CA LEU A 111 2.99 -26.20 -8.46
C LEU A 111 4.43 -26.07 -7.94
N ASN A 112 5.43 -26.12 -8.82
CA ASN A 112 6.84 -25.94 -8.47
C ASN A 112 7.06 -24.62 -7.72
N THR A 113 6.40 -23.55 -8.16
CA THR A 113 6.48 -22.23 -7.51
C THR A 113 5.92 -22.24 -6.10
N ILE A 114 4.76 -22.86 -5.88
CA ILE A 114 4.16 -23.04 -4.55
C ILE A 114 5.09 -23.87 -3.67
N MET A 115 5.57 -25.01 -4.17
CA MET A 115 6.42 -25.95 -3.43
C MET A 115 7.75 -25.32 -3.01
N ARG A 116 8.39 -24.55 -3.91
CA ARG A 116 9.60 -23.79 -3.57
C ARG A 116 9.34 -22.82 -2.43
N ARG A 117 8.22 -22.07 -2.47
CA ARG A 117 7.89 -21.09 -1.42
C ARG A 117 7.65 -21.77 -0.09
N LEU A 118 6.88 -22.86 -0.07
CA LEU A 118 6.63 -23.64 1.14
C LEU A 118 7.94 -24.11 1.75
N ARG A 119 8.78 -24.81 0.97
CA ARG A 119 10.04 -25.42 1.45
C ARG A 119 11.12 -24.42 1.88
N THR A 120 11.16 -23.23 1.27
CA THR A 120 12.18 -22.22 1.59
C THR A 120 11.74 -21.20 2.66
N HIS A 121 10.50 -21.30 3.14
CA HIS A 121 9.95 -20.37 4.12
C HIS A 121 10.65 -20.50 5.48
N ARG A 122 10.90 -19.36 6.14
CA ARG A 122 11.56 -19.29 7.47
C ARG A 122 10.88 -20.11 8.56
N PHE A 123 9.57 -20.31 8.46
CA PHE A 123 8.78 -21.10 9.41
C PHE A 123 9.29 -22.54 9.51
N LEU A 124 9.60 -23.18 8.38
CA LEU A 124 10.10 -24.55 8.36
C LEU A 124 11.53 -24.66 8.90
N LYS A 125 12.34 -23.60 8.78
CA LYS A 125 13.71 -23.59 9.33
C LYS A 125 13.74 -23.64 10.87
N GLY A 126 12.67 -23.19 11.52
CA GLY A 126 12.56 -23.17 12.98
C GLY A 126 11.63 -24.23 13.56
N ASN A 127 11.04 -25.10 12.74
CA ASN A 127 9.99 -26.02 13.19
C ASN A 127 10.06 -27.37 12.44
N ALA A 128 10.76 -28.34 13.04
CA ALA A 128 10.96 -29.66 12.46
C ALA A 128 9.65 -30.46 12.32
N ASP A 129 8.70 -30.27 13.24
CA ASP A 129 7.39 -30.94 13.22
C ASP A 129 6.51 -30.48 12.05
N ALA A 130 6.83 -29.33 11.45
CA ALA A 130 6.14 -28.79 10.28
C ALA A 130 6.70 -29.28 8.92
N ALA A 131 7.72 -30.15 8.93
CA ALA A 131 8.42 -30.57 7.71
C ALA A 131 7.55 -31.32 6.69
N SER A 132 6.47 -32.00 7.13
CA SER A 132 5.55 -32.72 6.23
C SER A 132 4.58 -31.81 5.49
N ILE A 133 4.33 -30.59 5.99
CA ILE A 133 3.28 -29.69 5.51
C ILE A 133 3.37 -29.44 3.99
N PRO A 134 4.55 -29.18 3.38
CA PRO A 134 4.62 -28.99 1.94
C PRO A 134 4.09 -30.20 1.15
N ASP A 135 4.45 -31.41 1.56
CA ASP A 135 4.08 -32.62 0.84
C ASP A 135 2.59 -32.96 1.04
N ASP A 136 2.05 -32.69 2.23
CA ASP A 136 0.62 -32.81 2.51
C ASP A 136 -0.19 -31.82 1.64
N ILE A 137 0.29 -30.58 1.50
CA ILE A 137 -0.34 -29.58 0.63
C ILE A 137 -0.29 -30.02 -0.83
N ARG A 138 0.83 -30.56 -1.32
CA ARG A 138 0.95 -31.06 -2.70
C ARG A 138 -0.14 -32.08 -3.01
N LYS A 139 -0.33 -33.05 -2.12
CA LYS A 139 -1.36 -34.10 -2.27
C LYS A 139 -2.77 -33.53 -2.36
N VAL A 140 -3.04 -32.40 -1.69
CA VAL A 140 -4.35 -31.74 -1.71
C VAL A 140 -4.56 -30.91 -2.97
N ILE A 141 -3.57 -30.09 -3.37
CA ILE A 141 -3.77 -29.09 -4.44
C ILE A 141 -3.51 -29.65 -5.84
N ALA A 142 -2.76 -30.75 -5.95
CA ALA A 142 -2.34 -31.34 -7.22
C ALA A 142 -2.01 -32.84 -7.07
N PRO A 143 -2.98 -33.70 -6.66
CA PRO A 143 -2.72 -35.12 -6.36
C PRO A 143 -2.18 -35.93 -7.55
N ASN A 144 -2.65 -35.64 -8.76
CA ASN A 144 -2.36 -36.40 -9.98
C ASN A 144 -1.48 -35.61 -10.98
N LEU A 145 -0.85 -34.52 -10.54
CA LEU A 145 -0.05 -33.69 -11.42
C LEU A 145 1.39 -34.18 -11.45
N ASP A 146 1.75 -34.81 -12.58
CA ASP A 146 3.11 -35.21 -12.86
C ASP A 146 3.97 -34.02 -13.30
N ILE A 147 5.22 -34.01 -12.83
CA ILE A 147 6.22 -33.04 -13.24
C ILE A 147 7.11 -33.72 -14.29
N PRO A 148 7.22 -33.20 -15.52
CA PRO A 148 8.10 -33.76 -16.53
C PRO A 148 9.56 -33.81 -16.05
N SER A 149 10.28 -34.89 -16.40
CA SER A 149 11.68 -35.07 -16.01
C SER A 149 12.55 -33.89 -16.45
N GLY A 150 13.28 -33.29 -15.52
CA GLY A 150 14.17 -32.16 -15.77
C GLY A 150 13.49 -30.78 -15.71
N MET A 151 12.18 -30.72 -15.45
CA MET A 151 11.41 -29.47 -15.32
C MET A 151 11.14 -29.09 -13.85
N GLU A 152 11.74 -29.76 -12.88
CA GLU A 152 11.52 -29.51 -11.45
C GLU A 152 11.98 -28.11 -11.00
N GLY A 153 12.88 -27.49 -11.78
CA GLY A 153 13.38 -26.13 -11.57
C GLY A 153 12.60 -25.03 -12.29
N GLU A 154 11.62 -25.38 -13.13
CA GLU A 154 10.83 -24.38 -13.86
C GLU A 154 9.81 -23.72 -12.94
N LEU A 155 9.81 -22.39 -12.92
CA LEU A 155 9.07 -21.58 -11.96
C LEU A 155 8.46 -20.37 -12.65
N LEU A 156 7.40 -19.83 -12.06
CA LEU A 156 6.83 -18.57 -12.49
C LEU A 156 7.92 -17.48 -12.37
N GLU A 157 8.00 -16.62 -13.40
CA GLU A 157 8.89 -15.46 -13.38
C GLU A 157 8.66 -14.61 -12.13
N VAL A 158 9.64 -14.66 -11.22
CA VAL A 158 9.64 -14.06 -9.88
C VAL A 158 8.91 -12.71 -9.85
N PRO A 159 7.93 -12.49 -8.94
CA PRO A 159 7.29 -11.18 -8.83
C PRO A 159 8.33 -10.14 -8.47
N TYR A 160 8.13 -8.89 -8.91
CA TYR A 160 9.01 -7.76 -8.59
C TYR A 160 9.27 -7.60 -7.06
N SER A 161 8.40 -8.15 -6.21
CA SER A 161 8.54 -8.16 -4.74
C SER A 161 9.52 -9.19 -4.17
N GLU A 162 9.93 -10.22 -4.93
CA GLU A 162 10.77 -11.32 -4.42
C GLU A 162 12.25 -11.22 -4.82
N ARG A 163 12.68 -10.14 -5.50
CA ARG A 163 14.11 -9.82 -5.65
C ARG A 163 14.80 -9.41 -4.34
N LYS A 164 14.19 -9.67 -3.18
CA LYS A 164 14.77 -9.41 -1.86
C LYS A 164 14.62 -10.65 -1.00
N LEU A 165 15.61 -11.54 -1.12
CA LEU A 165 16.17 -12.39 -0.07
C LEU A 165 17.24 -13.25 -0.76
N GLY A 166 18.50 -12.79 -0.75
CA GLY A 166 19.64 -13.65 -1.11
C GLY A 166 20.60 -13.17 -2.20
N ALA A 167 20.40 -12.00 -2.81
CA ALA A 167 21.47 -11.40 -3.60
C ALA A 167 22.23 -10.41 -2.71
N ASN A 168 23.49 -10.73 -2.39
CA ASN A 168 24.47 -9.73 -2.03
C ASN A 168 24.34 -8.58 -3.03
N ARG A 169 23.66 -7.50 -2.61
CA ARG A 169 23.71 -6.25 -3.35
C ARG A 169 25.16 -5.85 -3.25
N VAL A 170 25.91 -6.06 -4.32
CA VAL A 170 27.03 -5.18 -4.63
C VAL A 170 26.39 -3.79 -4.66
N MET A 171 26.47 -3.09 -3.52
CA MET A 171 26.13 -1.69 -3.46
C MET A 171 27.06 -1.04 -4.45
N LYS A 172 26.53 -0.59 -5.59
CA LYS A 172 27.19 0.50 -6.30
C LYS A 172 27.08 1.69 -5.36
N VAL A 173 28.09 1.85 -4.53
CA VAL A 173 28.39 3.10 -3.85
C VAL A 173 28.85 4.01 -4.98
N PHE A 174 27.94 4.85 -5.47
CA PHE A 174 28.34 5.96 -6.30
C PHE A 174 29.07 6.95 -5.40
N GLU A 175 30.28 7.35 -5.78
CA GLU A 175 31.04 8.38 -5.07
C GLU A 175 30.33 9.73 -5.23
N GLY A 176 30.41 10.60 -4.22
CA GLY A 176 29.45 11.68 -3.98
C GLY A 176 29.11 12.60 -5.16
N GLN A 177 30.06 12.87 -6.06
CA GLN A 177 29.79 13.69 -7.26
C GLN A 177 28.93 12.96 -8.32
N ASP A 178 29.11 11.66 -8.52
CA ASP A 178 28.34 10.88 -9.49
C ASP A 178 26.90 10.66 -9.00
N ALA A 179 26.72 10.40 -7.70
CA ALA A 179 25.40 10.29 -7.09
C ALA A 179 24.62 11.60 -7.21
N ARG A 180 25.29 12.75 -7.01
CA ARG A 180 24.70 14.08 -7.16
C ARG A 180 24.28 14.34 -8.61
N LEU A 181 25.16 14.10 -9.58
CA LEU A 181 24.85 14.27 -11.01
C LEU A 181 23.70 13.36 -11.47
N GLU A 182 23.65 12.11 -10.99
CA GLU A 182 22.55 11.19 -11.33
C GLU A 182 21.23 11.62 -10.67
N MET A 183 21.27 12.21 -9.47
CA MET A 183 20.10 12.80 -8.83
C MET A 183 19.64 14.08 -9.51
N GLU A 184 20.56 14.99 -9.84
CA GLU A 184 20.28 16.21 -10.61
C GLU A 184 19.62 15.83 -11.95
N ARG A 185 20.19 14.87 -12.68
CA ARG A 185 19.58 14.35 -13.92
C ARG A 185 18.22 13.72 -13.69
N PHE A 186 18.04 12.94 -12.62
CA PHE A 186 16.72 12.39 -12.26
C PHE A 186 15.71 13.51 -11.99
N PHE A 187 16.12 14.59 -11.34
CA PHE A 187 15.27 15.74 -11.06
C PHE A 187 14.98 16.57 -12.30
N ASP A 188 15.95 16.76 -13.19
CA ASP A 188 15.76 17.40 -14.49
C ASP A 188 14.76 16.60 -15.35
N GLU A 189 14.89 15.26 -15.35
CA GLU A 189 13.94 14.35 -16.02
C GLU A 189 12.55 14.37 -15.36
N LEU A 190 12.47 14.59 -14.04
CA LEU A 190 11.22 14.59 -13.28
C LEU A 190 10.46 15.92 -13.37
N LEU A 191 11.17 17.05 -13.29
CA LEU A 191 10.60 18.37 -13.03
C LEU A 191 10.70 19.31 -14.24
N GLY A 192 11.41 18.92 -15.30
CA GLY A 192 11.58 19.73 -16.50
C GLY A 192 12.28 21.05 -16.16
N SER A 193 13.61 21.02 -16.09
CA SER A 193 14.50 22.20 -16.03
C SER A 193 14.20 23.28 -14.97
N SER A 194 13.35 22.99 -13.98
CA SER A 194 12.91 23.96 -12.99
C SER A 194 13.86 23.97 -11.79
N HIS A 195 14.32 25.18 -11.43
CA HIS A 195 15.37 25.50 -10.46
C HIS A 195 15.42 24.59 -9.22
N SER A 196 16.39 23.67 -9.19
CA SER A 196 16.80 22.98 -7.98
C SER A 196 17.65 23.90 -7.11
N GLU A 197 17.16 24.28 -5.92
CA GLU A 197 18.01 24.91 -4.90
C GLU A 197 18.81 23.83 -4.16
N LEU A 198 20.07 23.67 -4.53
CA LEU A 198 20.99 22.79 -3.83
C LEU A 198 21.49 23.49 -2.57
N TYR A 199 21.14 22.94 -1.40
CA TYR A 199 21.66 23.44 -0.14
C TYR A 199 23.15 23.09 0.02
N PRO A 200 23.96 23.94 0.68
CA PRO A 200 25.41 23.75 0.81
C PRO A 200 25.81 22.48 1.60
N ASP A 201 24.92 21.98 2.46
CA ASP A 201 25.14 20.72 3.17
C ASP A 201 24.92 19.53 2.22
N SER A 202 26.05 18.94 1.82
CA SER A 202 26.29 17.98 0.74
C SER A 202 25.51 16.66 0.77
N SER A 203 24.50 16.49 1.64
CA SER A 203 23.74 15.24 1.82
C SER A 203 22.24 15.37 1.54
N VAL A 204 21.72 16.58 1.33
CA VAL A 204 20.29 16.84 1.14
C VAL A 204 20.03 17.66 -0.13
N ILE A 205 19.20 17.10 -1.01
CA ILE A 205 18.69 17.80 -2.19
C ILE A 205 17.23 18.16 -1.91
N ARG A 206 16.89 19.45 -2.01
CA ARG A 206 15.52 19.94 -1.89
C ARG A 206 15.13 20.67 -3.17
N VAL A 207 13.97 20.34 -3.71
CA VAL A 207 13.42 21.05 -4.87
C VAL A 207 12.00 21.49 -4.53
N VAL A 208 11.74 22.79 -4.71
CA VAL A 208 10.40 23.37 -4.52
C VAL A 208 9.88 23.78 -5.88
N SER A 209 8.68 23.31 -6.21
CA SER A 209 8.05 23.59 -7.51
C SER A 209 6.54 23.76 -7.33
N ASP A 210 5.92 24.48 -8.27
CA ASP A 210 4.47 24.42 -8.41
C ASP A 210 4.08 23.03 -8.93
N TYR A 211 3.14 22.37 -8.26
CA TYR A 211 2.70 21.04 -8.66
C TYR A 211 1.92 21.14 -10.00
N PRO A 212 2.32 20.40 -11.06
CA PRO A 212 1.78 20.62 -12.40
C PRO A 212 0.39 20.00 -12.55
N LEU A 213 -0.62 20.75 -12.12
CA LEU A 213 -2.03 20.42 -12.32
C LEU A 213 -2.55 21.00 -13.63
N ARG A 214 -3.47 20.27 -14.26
CA ARG A 214 -3.93 20.58 -15.63
C ARG A 214 -4.88 21.76 -15.69
N SER A 215 -5.52 22.10 -14.57
CA SER A 215 -6.56 23.13 -14.50
C SER A 215 -6.66 23.72 -13.09
N GLN A 216 -7.26 24.90 -12.97
CA GLN A 216 -7.57 25.50 -11.67
C GLN A 216 -8.56 24.65 -10.85
N ALA A 217 -9.47 23.95 -11.53
CA ALA A 217 -10.38 23.01 -10.86
C ALA A 217 -9.62 21.85 -10.22
N ASP A 218 -8.60 21.30 -10.89
CA ASP A 218 -7.74 20.28 -10.32
C ASP A 218 -6.97 20.78 -9.09
N VAL A 219 -6.56 22.06 -9.10
CA VAL A 219 -5.89 22.71 -7.98
C VAL A 219 -6.80 22.78 -6.76
N ILE A 220 -8.02 23.28 -6.94
CA ILE A 220 -9.01 23.38 -5.86
C ILE A 220 -9.29 22.00 -5.26
N VAL A 221 -9.60 21.00 -6.10
CA VAL A 221 -9.87 19.64 -5.63
C VAL A 221 -8.65 19.06 -4.92
N PHE A 222 -7.42 19.24 -5.45
CA PHE A 222 -6.24 18.71 -4.78
C PHE A 222 -5.97 19.39 -3.44
N SER A 223 -6.11 20.71 -3.37
CA SER A 223 -6.01 21.48 -2.13
C SER A 223 -7.02 21.03 -1.08
N GLU A 224 -8.27 20.77 -1.46
CA GLU A 224 -9.31 20.26 -0.55
C GLU A 224 -8.93 18.90 0.04
N TYR A 225 -8.45 17.97 -0.80
CA TYR A 225 -8.01 16.66 -0.35
C TYR A 225 -6.78 16.73 0.56
N LEU A 226 -5.85 17.65 0.31
CA LEU A 226 -4.69 17.91 1.17
C LEU A 226 -5.12 18.45 2.54
N ARG A 227 -6.00 19.47 2.56
CA ARG A 227 -6.56 20.05 3.79
C ARG A 227 -7.32 19.01 4.60
N LYS A 228 -8.19 18.25 3.94
CA LYS A 228 -8.98 17.18 4.56
C LYS A 228 -8.08 16.12 5.20
N LEU A 229 -7.06 15.64 4.48
CA LEU A 229 -6.11 14.68 5.06
C LEU A 229 -5.32 15.29 6.22
N TRP A 230 -4.96 16.57 6.12
CA TRP A 230 -4.25 17.28 7.19
C TRP A 230 -5.04 17.27 8.50
N TYR A 231 -6.30 17.73 8.45
CA TYR A 231 -7.19 17.72 9.62
C TYR A 231 -7.41 16.31 10.17
N ILE A 232 -7.65 15.33 9.30
CA ILE A 232 -7.87 13.94 9.71
C ILE A 232 -6.68 13.39 10.51
N GLU A 233 -5.45 13.54 10.00
CA GLU A 233 -4.27 13.03 10.70
C GLU A 233 -4.01 13.79 12.01
N LYS A 234 -4.23 15.11 12.06
CA LYS A 234 -4.12 15.90 13.29
C LYS A 234 -5.13 15.47 14.36
N ILE A 235 -6.40 15.31 13.97
CA ILE A 235 -7.47 14.86 14.87
C ILE A 235 -7.18 13.45 15.40
N LEU A 236 -6.69 12.53 14.56
CA LEU A 236 -6.31 11.18 15.02
C LEU A 236 -5.15 11.19 16.01
N VAL A 237 -4.20 12.13 15.88
CA VAL A 237 -3.14 12.33 16.87
C VAL A 237 -3.70 12.85 18.18
N LEU A 238 -4.55 13.88 18.12
CA LEU A 238 -5.21 14.47 19.30
C LEU A 238 -6.10 13.45 20.02
N MET A 239 -6.77 12.57 19.27
CA MET A 239 -7.61 11.51 19.85
C MET A 239 -6.82 10.63 20.82
N ASN A 240 -5.54 10.36 20.57
CA ASN A 240 -4.70 9.60 21.51
C ASN A 240 -4.34 10.39 22.78
N MET A 241 -4.52 11.71 22.78
CA MET A 241 -4.25 12.60 23.91
C MET A 241 -5.51 12.94 24.72
N VAL A 242 -6.70 12.75 24.15
CA VAL A 242 -7.97 13.01 24.85
C VAL A 242 -8.17 11.95 25.96
N PRO A 243 -8.42 12.34 27.23
CA PRO A 243 -8.70 11.40 28.31
C PRO A 243 -9.97 10.56 28.05
N ASP A 244 -10.02 9.33 28.58
CA ASP A 244 -11.19 8.47 28.43
C ASP A 244 -12.40 8.92 29.28
N SER A 245 -12.19 9.86 30.21
CA SER A 245 -13.23 10.48 31.05
C SER A 245 -14.22 11.37 30.28
N VAL A 246 -14.04 11.55 28.97
CA VAL A 246 -14.97 12.32 28.12
C VAL A 246 -16.30 11.57 27.87
N ARG A 247 -16.40 10.30 28.28
CA ARG A 247 -17.60 9.46 28.13
C ARG A 247 -18.84 9.92 28.91
N ASP A 248 -18.68 10.82 29.88
CA ASP A 248 -19.76 11.21 30.79
C ASP A 248 -20.45 12.53 30.42
N ARG A 249 -20.48 12.89 29.12
CA ARG A 249 -21.15 14.10 28.61
C ARG A 249 -22.51 13.78 27.97
N PRO A 250 -23.63 13.89 28.70
CA PRO A 250 -24.97 13.59 28.21
C PRO A 250 -25.55 14.66 27.24
N ASP A 251 -24.85 15.78 27.03
CA ASP A 251 -25.27 16.87 26.14
C ASP A 251 -24.94 16.63 24.65
N LEU A 252 -24.33 15.49 24.32
CA LEU A 252 -23.87 15.15 22.98
C LEU A 252 -24.63 13.92 22.47
N GLU A 253 -25.88 14.11 22.06
CA GLU A 253 -26.75 13.02 21.58
C GLU A 253 -26.69 12.80 20.05
N ASP A 254 -26.15 13.75 19.27
CA ASP A 254 -26.17 13.67 17.81
C ASP A 254 -24.76 13.54 17.18
N PRO A 255 -24.43 12.37 16.59
CA PRO A 255 -23.19 12.16 15.84
C PRO A 255 -22.97 13.11 14.65
N SER A 256 -24.02 13.75 14.13
CA SER A 256 -23.93 14.68 13.00
C SER A 256 -23.02 15.88 13.28
N ILE A 257 -22.92 16.29 14.55
CA ILE A 257 -22.09 17.41 15.01
C ILE A 257 -20.61 17.22 14.64
N VAL A 258 -20.12 15.98 14.56
CA VAL A 258 -18.75 15.69 14.07
C VAL A 258 -18.53 16.27 12.69
N TRP A 259 -19.49 16.07 11.80
CA TRP A 259 -19.38 16.40 10.39
C TRP A 259 -19.52 17.91 10.18
N ASP A 260 -20.43 18.56 10.90
CA ASP A 260 -20.58 20.02 10.87
C ASP A 260 -19.29 20.71 11.33
N LEU A 261 -18.71 20.27 12.46
CA LEU A 261 -17.44 20.81 12.97
C LEU A 261 -16.28 20.56 12.02
N LEU A 262 -16.25 19.38 11.38
CA LEU A 262 -15.21 19.03 10.43
C LEU A 262 -15.31 19.85 9.13
N GLU A 263 -16.52 20.08 8.63
CA GLU A 263 -16.76 20.92 7.46
C GLU A 263 -16.36 22.37 7.73
N ASP A 264 -16.73 22.90 8.90
CA ASP A 264 -16.32 24.23 9.35
C ASP A 264 -14.80 24.37 9.45
N LEU A 265 -14.10 23.37 9.99
CA LEU A 265 -12.64 23.33 10.02
C LEU A 265 -12.05 23.35 8.59
N GLN A 266 -12.61 22.56 7.67
CA GLN A 266 -12.12 22.45 6.29
C GLN A 266 -12.31 23.72 5.46
N ARG A 267 -13.32 24.55 5.79
CA ARG A 267 -13.57 25.84 5.15
C ARG A 267 -12.57 26.94 5.55
N GLN A 268 -11.87 26.76 6.67
CA GLN A 268 -10.87 27.72 7.14
C GLN A 268 -9.49 27.47 6.50
N PRO A 269 -8.65 28.52 6.34
CA PRO A 269 -7.27 28.35 5.93
C PRO A 269 -6.51 27.45 6.91
N VAL A 270 -5.47 26.78 6.41
CA VAL A 270 -4.75 25.78 7.18
C VAL A 270 -3.94 26.44 8.29
N TYR A 271 -4.19 25.99 9.53
CA TYR A 271 -3.47 26.34 10.76
C TYR A 271 -3.73 27.75 11.30
N GLU A 272 -4.79 27.86 12.10
CA GLU A 272 -4.89 28.85 13.17
C GLU A 272 -4.85 28.13 14.54
N PRO A 273 -4.14 28.67 15.56
CA PRO A 273 -4.13 28.07 16.90
C PRO A 273 -5.53 27.85 17.50
N SER A 274 -6.49 28.70 17.12
CA SER A 274 -7.92 28.60 17.46
C SER A 274 -8.57 27.30 16.98
N GLN A 275 -8.03 26.66 15.94
CA GLN A 275 -8.54 25.40 15.39
C GLN A 275 -8.19 24.20 16.26
N ASN A 276 -7.15 24.27 17.11
CA ASN A 276 -6.76 23.15 17.97
C ASN A 276 -7.86 22.77 18.96
N GLU A 277 -8.58 23.75 19.50
CA GLU A 277 -9.70 23.50 20.41
C GLU A 277 -10.82 22.73 19.69
N ARG A 278 -11.21 23.21 18.49
CA ARG A 278 -12.22 22.53 17.65
C ARG A 278 -11.78 21.14 17.22
N MET A 279 -10.52 20.95 16.81
CA MET A 279 -10.00 19.62 16.47
C MET A 279 -9.98 18.68 17.69
N THR A 280 -9.73 19.21 18.89
CA THR A 280 -9.79 18.44 20.14
C THR A 280 -11.23 18.05 20.47
N GLN A 281 -12.20 18.93 20.22
CA GLN A 281 -13.63 18.61 20.34
C GLN A 281 -14.02 17.49 19.37
N VAL A 282 -13.65 17.58 18.09
CA VAL A 282 -13.92 16.50 17.12
C VAL A 282 -13.26 15.19 17.55
N ALA A 283 -12.01 15.23 18.03
CA ALA A 283 -11.31 14.04 18.53
C ALA A 283 -12.03 13.39 19.72
N ALA A 284 -12.55 14.20 20.64
CA ALA A 284 -13.37 13.75 21.75
C ALA A 284 -14.67 13.07 21.27
N LEU A 285 -15.39 13.69 20.33
CA LEU A 285 -16.62 13.13 19.77
C LEU A 285 -16.39 11.81 19.04
N LEU A 286 -15.33 11.71 18.25
CA LEU A 286 -14.97 10.47 17.55
C LEU A 286 -14.64 9.31 18.52
N LYS A 287 -14.17 9.60 19.74
CA LYS A 287 -14.01 8.55 20.78
C LYS A 287 -15.34 8.03 21.31
N LEU A 288 -16.38 8.86 21.30
CA LEU A 288 -17.71 8.50 21.81
C LEU A 288 -18.50 7.69 20.78
N TRP A 289 -18.23 7.90 19.49
CA TRP A 289 -19.04 7.36 18.40
C TRP A 289 -18.22 6.47 17.44
N PRO A 290 -18.18 5.14 17.66
CA PRO A 290 -17.43 4.20 16.83
C PRO A 290 -17.78 4.24 15.35
N ASP A 291 -19.05 4.42 15.01
CA ASP A 291 -19.52 4.47 13.62
C ASP A 291 -18.96 5.71 12.90
N ALA A 292 -18.99 6.87 13.57
CA ALA A 292 -18.38 8.10 13.05
C ALA A 292 -16.86 7.95 12.89
N LEU A 293 -16.20 7.25 13.83
CA LEU A 293 -14.77 6.93 13.71
C LEU A 293 -14.46 6.02 12.53
N GLU A 294 -15.29 5.01 12.25
CA GLU A 294 -15.12 4.14 11.08
C GLU A 294 -15.23 4.94 9.77
N GLU A 295 -16.25 5.79 9.66
CA GLU A 295 -16.41 6.68 8.49
C GLU A 295 -15.22 7.65 8.36
N PHE A 296 -14.76 8.23 9.48
CA PHE A 296 -13.60 9.13 9.50
C PHE A 296 -12.32 8.43 9.02
N GLN A 297 -12.12 7.17 9.43
CA GLN A 297 -11.01 6.35 8.94
C GLN A 297 -11.16 5.96 7.47
N GLN A 298 -12.37 5.79 6.97
CA GLN A 298 -12.62 5.55 5.55
C GLN A 298 -12.26 6.79 4.72
N GLN A 299 -12.70 7.99 5.15
CA GLN A 299 -12.31 9.26 4.53
C GLN A 299 -10.79 9.44 4.49
N ARG A 300 -10.06 9.02 5.55
CA ARG A 300 -8.59 8.99 5.56
C ARG A 300 -8.01 8.15 4.42
N LYS A 301 -8.54 6.95 4.21
CA LYS A 301 -8.08 6.02 3.16
C LYS A 301 -8.34 6.60 1.77
N ASP A 302 -9.49 7.23 1.57
CA ASP A 302 -9.89 7.83 0.30
C ASP A 302 -8.99 9.01 -0.03
N CYS A 303 -8.73 9.89 0.94
CA CYS A 303 -7.82 11.02 0.73
C CYS A 303 -6.40 10.56 0.40
N ARG A 304 -5.87 9.56 1.12
CA ARG A 304 -4.56 8.96 0.81
C ARG A 304 -4.52 8.38 -0.59
N THR A 305 -5.55 7.62 -0.97
CA THR A 305 -5.64 7.00 -2.30
C THR A 305 -5.64 8.05 -3.41
N PHE A 306 -6.40 9.13 -3.23
CA PHE A 306 -6.42 10.26 -4.16
C PHE A 306 -5.04 10.91 -4.29
N ILE A 307 -4.42 11.30 -3.17
CA ILE A 307 -3.09 11.94 -3.18
C ILE A 307 -2.02 11.03 -3.79
N TYR A 308 -2.04 9.73 -3.46
CA TYR A 308 -1.12 8.75 -4.04
C TYR A 308 -1.31 8.59 -5.54
N SER A 309 -2.54 8.69 -6.04
CA SER A 309 -2.81 8.65 -7.48
C SER A 309 -2.18 9.85 -8.20
N LYS A 310 -2.26 11.04 -7.59
CA LYS A 310 -1.66 12.27 -8.12
C LYS A 310 -0.13 12.15 -8.14
N ILE A 311 0.49 11.75 -7.03
CA ILE A 311 1.95 11.51 -6.95
C ILE A 311 2.42 10.53 -8.03
N ARG A 312 1.70 9.41 -8.20
CA ARG A 312 2.07 8.41 -9.22
C ARG A 312 1.88 8.89 -10.66
N ALA A 313 0.95 9.82 -10.89
CA ALA A 313 0.78 10.44 -12.19
C ALA A 313 1.89 11.45 -12.48
N TRP A 314 2.41 12.13 -11.44
CA TRP A 314 3.50 13.09 -11.56
C TRP A 314 4.88 12.44 -11.68
N LEU A 315 5.14 11.40 -10.90
CA LEU A 315 6.40 10.67 -10.96
C LEU A 315 6.47 9.80 -12.23
N PRO A 316 7.55 9.83 -13.02
CA PRO A 316 7.66 9.12 -14.28
C PRO A 316 7.51 7.61 -14.09
N LYS A 317 6.71 7.00 -14.98
CA LYS A 317 6.26 5.59 -14.95
C LYS A 317 7.36 4.53 -14.99
N LYS A 318 8.65 4.88 -15.08
CA LYS A 318 9.75 3.90 -15.04
C LYS A 318 9.96 3.42 -13.61
N ASN A 319 9.00 2.64 -13.06
CA ASN A 319 9.08 1.62 -12.00
C ASN A 319 10.00 1.79 -10.77
N LYS A 320 10.54 2.98 -10.51
CA LYS A 320 11.66 3.17 -9.59
C LYS A 320 11.29 3.75 -8.23
N VAL A 321 10.06 4.27 -8.09
CA VAL A 321 9.61 4.97 -6.88
C VAL A 321 8.36 4.32 -6.31
N LYS A 322 8.42 3.96 -5.03
CA LYS A 322 7.29 3.40 -4.27
C LYS A 322 6.96 4.31 -3.08
N ILE A 323 5.70 4.37 -2.70
CA ILE A 323 5.28 4.99 -1.44
C ILE A 323 5.59 4.00 -0.32
N TYR A 324 6.33 4.42 0.71
CA TYR A 324 7.02 3.50 1.63
C TYR A 324 6.54 3.53 3.08
N ARG A 325 6.02 4.66 3.56
CA ARG A 325 5.59 4.80 4.97
C ARG A 325 4.29 5.58 5.15
N GLY A 326 3.50 5.71 4.09
CA GLY A 326 2.24 6.43 4.12
C GLY A 326 2.42 7.95 4.11
N THR A 327 1.47 8.65 4.74
CA THR A 327 1.44 10.11 4.88
C THR A 327 1.69 10.53 6.31
N SER A 328 2.41 11.63 6.49
CA SER A 328 2.53 12.39 7.73
C SER A 328 2.16 13.84 7.46
N VAL A 329 1.72 14.56 8.48
CA VAL A 329 1.31 15.97 8.36
C VAL A 329 2.27 16.85 9.15
N LEU A 330 2.60 18.01 8.60
CA LEU A 330 3.50 18.99 9.19
C LEU A 330 2.68 20.12 9.84
N GLU A 331 3.30 20.91 10.71
CA GLU A 331 2.62 22.02 11.41
C GLU A 331 2.23 23.14 10.45
N ASP A 332 2.99 23.33 9.38
CA ASP A 332 2.79 24.35 8.36
C ASP A 332 1.65 24.02 7.36
N GLY A 333 0.81 23.02 7.68
CA GLY A 333 -0.28 22.59 6.80
C GLY A 333 0.13 21.62 5.70
N SER A 334 1.41 21.27 5.58
CA SER A 334 1.89 20.40 4.52
C SER A 334 1.55 18.93 4.77
N VAL A 335 1.21 18.21 3.71
CA VAL A 335 1.09 16.74 3.71
C VAL A 335 2.36 16.14 3.12
N LYS A 336 3.11 15.41 3.93
CA LYS A 336 4.36 14.74 3.56
C LYS A 336 4.12 13.26 3.25
N VAL A 337 4.60 12.81 2.10
CA VAL A 337 4.52 11.42 1.63
C VAL A 337 5.92 10.85 1.47
N SER A 338 6.20 9.76 2.18
CA SER A 338 7.51 9.10 2.11
C SER A 338 7.64 8.21 0.88
N LEU A 339 8.75 8.38 0.18
CA LEU A 339 9.10 7.65 -1.03
C LEU A 339 10.25 6.67 -0.75
N ASN A 340 10.30 5.60 -1.53
CA ASN A 340 11.39 4.62 -1.55
C ASN A 340 11.79 4.35 -2.99
N PHE A 341 13.09 4.53 -3.20
CA PHE A 341 13.77 4.39 -4.45
C PHE A 341 14.49 3.04 -4.46
N THR A 342 13.77 1.97 -4.82
CA THR A 342 14.27 0.61 -4.60
C THR A 342 15.55 0.30 -5.38
N GLU A 343 15.79 0.99 -6.49
CA GLU A 343 16.96 0.80 -7.36
C GLU A 343 18.15 1.69 -6.97
N TYR A 344 17.95 2.65 -6.06
CA TYR A 344 18.95 3.65 -5.70
C TYR A 344 19.37 3.45 -4.23
N SER A 345 20.31 2.53 -4.00
CA SER A 345 20.78 2.19 -2.64
C SER A 345 21.47 3.34 -1.92
N TYR A 346 21.94 4.36 -2.65
CA TYR A 346 22.54 5.56 -2.08
C TYR A 346 21.51 6.54 -1.53
N ILE A 347 20.21 6.40 -1.85
CA ILE A 347 19.15 7.25 -1.29
C ILE A 347 18.76 6.69 0.09
N LYS A 348 19.11 7.41 1.16
CA LYS A 348 18.78 7.08 2.55
C LYS A 348 17.31 7.32 2.84
N SER A 349 16.77 8.44 2.38
CA SER A 349 15.36 8.79 2.52
C SER A 349 14.92 9.77 1.44
N ALA A 350 13.66 9.70 1.05
CA ALA A 350 13.06 10.66 0.13
C ALA A 350 11.60 10.90 0.49
N TYR A 351 11.11 12.11 0.25
CA TYR A 351 9.73 12.45 0.46
C TYR A 351 9.29 13.61 -0.42
N ILE A 352 7.98 13.68 -0.63
CA ILE A 352 7.33 14.85 -1.24
C ILE A 352 6.38 15.44 -0.21
N SER A 353 6.46 16.73 0.02
CA SER A 353 5.51 17.49 0.80
C SER A 353 4.66 18.35 -0.13
N PHE A 354 3.35 18.35 0.08
CA PHE A 354 2.41 19.22 -0.64
C PHE A 354 1.81 20.23 0.32
N ARG A 355 1.85 21.52 -0.06
CA ARG A 355 1.22 22.61 0.68
C ARG A 355 0.25 23.36 -0.23
N PRO A 356 -1.04 23.44 0.09
CA PRO A 356 -1.94 24.36 -0.57
C PRO A 356 -1.58 25.81 -0.17
N VAL A 357 -1.45 26.69 -1.14
CA VAL A 357 -1.20 28.12 -0.96
C VAL A 357 -2.44 28.86 -1.41
N SER A 358 -3.10 29.50 -0.43
CA SER A 358 -4.34 30.24 -0.69
C SER A 358 -4.06 31.57 -1.37
N SER A 359 -5.05 32.09 -2.08
CA SER A 359 -5.01 33.46 -2.64
C SER A 359 -4.88 34.54 -1.56
N ARG A 360 -5.17 34.26 -0.28
CA ARG A 360 -4.93 35.21 0.82
C ARG A 360 -3.44 35.34 1.15
N GLU A 361 -2.67 34.26 1.01
CA GLU A 361 -1.21 34.27 1.19
C GLU A 361 -0.48 34.86 -0.03
N ALA A 362 -1.12 34.81 -1.21
CA ALA A 362 -0.63 35.39 -2.46
C ALA A 362 -1.75 36.17 -3.19
N PRO A 363 -2.05 37.42 -2.80
CA PRO A 363 -3.22 38.20 -3.25
C PRO A 363 -3.36 38.38 -4.77
N HIS A 364 -2.26 38.19 -5.50
CA HIS A 364 -2.18 38.36 -6.95
C HIS A 364 -2.06 37.04 -7.72
N HIS A 365 -2.16 35.89 -7.03
CA HIS A 365 -2.04 34.58 -7.64
C HIS A 365 -3.29 33.71 -7.37
N PRO A 366 -3.73 32.93 -8.38
CA PRO A 366 -4.74 31.90 -8.15
C PRO A 366 -4.24 30.89 -7.11
N GLU A 367 -5.15 30.25 -6.38
CA GLU A 367 -4.82 29.16 -5.46
C GLU A 367 -3.90 28.17 -6.18
N LYS A 368 -2.82 27.74 -5.51
CA LYS A 368 -1.82 26.82 -6.06
C LYS A 368 -1.40 25.79 -5.04
N VAL A 369 -0.81 24.69 -5.50
CA VAL A 369 -0.21 23.68 -4.62
C VAL A 369 1.30 23.68 -4.83
N LEU A 370 2.04 23.99 -3.78
CA LEU A 370 3.49 23.83 -3.75
C LEU A 370 3.83 22.37 -3.47
N ALA A 371 4.74 21.82 -4.26
CA ALA A 371 5.34 20.52 -4.03
C ALA A 371 6.82 20.69 -3.69
N THR A 372 7.20 20.26 -2.51
CA THR A 372 8.59 20.19 -2.05
C THR A 372 9.06 18.76 -2.10
N PHE A 373 9.96 18.44 -3.01
CA PHE A 373 10.69 17.19 -3.01
C PHE A 373 11.92 17.32 -2.13
N GLU A 374 12.15 16.40 -1.20
CA GLU A 374 13.41 16.32 -0.46
C GLU A 374 13.97 14.90 -0.54
N CYS A 375 15.26 14.81 -0.80
CA CYS A 375 16.02 13.57 -0.84
C CYS A 375 17.27 13.68 0.00
N ARG A 376 17.55 12.65 0.81
CA ARG A 376 18.83 12.48 1.52
C ARG A 376 19.56 11.29 0.95
N HIS A 377 20.85 11.45 0.68
CA HIS A 377 21.71 10.34 0.27
C HIS A 377 22.74 9.99 1.35
N VAL A 378 23.31 8.80 1.23
CA VAL A 378 24.40 8.33 2.09
C VAL A 378 25.67 9.09 1.70
N THR A 379 26.29 9.79 2.65
CA THR A 379 27.64 10.35 2.51
C THR A 379 28.64 9.42 3.20
N ARG A 380 29.82 9.25 2.61
CA ARG A 380 30.86 8.32 3.09
C ARG A 380 31.50 8.74 4.42
N GLU A 381 31.25 9.95 4.89
CA GLU A 381 31.85 10.52 6.11
C GLU A 381 31.11 10.13 7.41
N GLY A 382 30.09 9.28 7.34
CA GLY A 382 29.30 8.84 8.50
C GLY A 382 29.35 7.33 8.75
N SER A 383 30.46 6.65 8.43
CA SER A 383 30.74 5.36 9.08
C SER A 383 31.02 5.65 10.55
N GLU A 384 29.96 5.73 11.35
CA GLU A 384 30.04 5.64 12.80
C GLU A 384 30.87 4.40 13.13
N SER A 385 32.04 4.63 13.71
CA SER A 385 32.78 3.65 14.47
C SER A 385 31.81 3.06 15.49
N HIS A 386 31.47 1.78 15.32
CA HIS A 386 31.15 0.95 16.46
C HIS A 386 32.43 0.88 17.29
N GLU A 387 32.61 1.82 18.22
CA GLU A 387 33.43 1.57 19.39
C GLU A 387 32.70 0.49 20.19
N GLU A 388 33.31 -0.70 20.18
CA GLU A 388 33.06 -1.72 21.16
C GLU A 388 33.41 -1.12 22.53
N ASP A 389 32.38 -0.80 23.33
CA ASP A 389 32.50 -0.68 24.78
C ASP A 389 32.87 -2.08 25.33
N ALA A 390 34.15 -2.43 25.20
CA ALA A 390 34.78 -3.40 26.07
C ALA A 390 34.97 -2.71 27.43
N GLY A 391 34.10 -3.06 28.38
CA GLY A 391 34.20 -2.60 29.75
C GLY A 391 35.58 -2.90 30.32
N ASP A 392 36.30 -1.85 30.69
CA ASP A 392 37.49 -1.98 31.52
C ASP A 392 37.06 -1.95 32.99
N ALA A 393 37.57 -2.95 33.69
CA ALA A 393 37.31 -3.18 35.10
C ALA A 393 38.09 -2.17 35.94
N GLY A 394 37.55 -1.88 37.12
CA GLY A 394 38.04 -0.83 37.99
C GLY A 394 39.47 -1.03 38.48
N SER A 395 40.12 0.10 38.72
CA SER A 395 41.10 0.26 39.79
C SER A 395 41.23 1.75 40.09
N SER A 396 40.69 2.15 41.24
CA SER A 396 41.07 3.37 41.95
C SER A 396 41.19 2.98 43.42
N GLU A 397 42.41 3.03 43.92
CA GLU A 397 42.67 3.51 45.28
C GLU A 397 42.36 5.01 45.36
#